data_AF-A0A8R7P5T9-F1
#
_entry.id   AF-A0A8R7P5T9-F1
#
_cell.length_a   1.000
_cell.length_b   1.000
_cell.length_c   1.000
_cell.angle_alpha   90.00
_cell.angle_beta   90.00
_cell.angle_gamma   90.00
#
_symmetry.space_group_name_H-M   'P 1'
#
loop_
_entity.id
_entity.type
_entity.pdbx_description
1 polymer ?
#
loop_
_entity_poly.entity_id
_entity_poly.type
_entity_poly.pdbx_seq_one_letter_code
_entity_poly.pdbx_strand_id
1 'polypeptide(L)'
;MDRMLVLSKEAHDWLEELDPKTWVRAFQKDFPKCDVLLNNNCEVFNRYILDARELPILTMIQRIKGQMMGRHYGKQLEVLKWNGTICPKVRKRLQRHIDAAATCHADPTGLGIFEVQDKNRQFSVDISLSKCTCRRWDLTGIPC
;
A
#
# COMPACT_ATOMS: atom_id res chain seq x y z
N MET A 1 6.11 15.94 15.29
CA MET A 1 7.28 16.50 14.59
C MET A 1 8.38 16.85 15.58
N ASP A 2 8.03 17.19 16.81
CA ASP A 2 8.94 17.63 17.90
C ASP A 2 10.11 16.68 18.17
N ARG A 3 9.89 15.36 18.17
CA ARG A 3 10.99 14.39 18.32
C ARG A 3 12.01 14.48 17.20
N MET A 4 11.58 14.80 15.98
CA MET A 4 12.46 14.95 14.82
C MET A 4 13.20 16.28 14.87
N LEU A 5 12.54 17.36 15.31
CA LEU A 5 13.15 18.67 15.54
C LEU A 5 14.35 18.57 16.51
N VAL A 6 14.23 17.76 17.56
CA VAL A 6 15.32 17.50 18.54
C VAL A 6 16.46 16.69 17.93
N LEU A 7 16.18 15.79 16.98
CA LEU A 7 17.20 14.93 16.35
C LEU A 7 17.93 15.62 15.20
N SER A 8 17.21 16.35 14.36
CA SER A 8 17.74 17.12 13.24
C SER A 8 16.76 18.21 12.85
N LYS A 9 17.17 19.46 13.09
CA LYS A 9 16.40 20.64 12.66
C LYS A 9 16.33 20.75 11.13
N GLU A 10 17.43 20.44 10.44
CA GLU A 10 17.49 20.51 8.98
C GLU A 10 16.47 19.56 8.32
N ALA A 11 16.39 18.31 8.80
CA ALA A 11 15.41 17.36 8.29
C ALA A 11 13.96 17.76 8.64
N HIS A 12 13.77 18.40 9.80
CA HIS A 12 12.49 18.96 10.22
C HIS A 12 12.01 20.06 9.28
N ASP A 13 12.83 21.08 9.08
CA ASP A 13 12.49 22.24 8.28
C ASP A 13 12.24 21.82 6.83
N TRP A 14 13.06 20.91 6.29
CA TRP A 14 12.84 20.34 4.96
C TRP A 14 11.50 19.58 4.82
N LEU A 15 11.11 18.80 5.83
CA LEU A 15 9.83 18.08 5.81
C LEU A 15 8.62 19.00 5.99
N GLU A 16 8.77 20.11 6.72
CA GLU A 16 7.72 21.13 6.86
C GLU A 16 7.43 21.87 5.55
N GLU A 17 8.43 22.04 4.68
CA GLU A 17 8.24 22.64 3.36
C GLU A 17 7.42 21.76 2.39
N LEU A 18 7.39 20.44 2.62
CA LEU A 18 6.70 19.50 1.75
C LEU A 18 5.20 19.40 2.09
N ASP A 19 4.35 19.36 1.05
CA ASP A 19 2.90 19.13 1.22
C ASP A 19 2.67 17.83 2.01
N PRO A 20 2.01 17.87 3.19
CA PRO A 20 1.74 16.70 4.01
C PRO A 20 1.06 15.54 3.27
N LYS A 21 0.30 15.81 2.20
CA LYS A 21 -0.32 14.77 1.36
C LYS A 21 0.69 13.81 0.74
N THR A 22 1.94 14.25 0.56
CA THR A 22 2.99 13.46 -0.10
C THR A 22 3.65 12.44 0.84
N TRP A 23 3.72 12.74 2.15
CA TRP A 23 4.52 11.94 3.09
C TRP A 23 3.79 11.52 4.36
N VAL A 24 2.67 12.17 4.71
CA VAL A 24 1.88 11.86 5.90
C VAL A 24 0.65 11.04 5.53
N ARG A 25 0.58 9.83 6.09
CA ARG A 25 -0.54 8.89 5.90
C ARG A 25 -1.93 9.50 6.13
N ALA A 26 -2.04 10.39 7.13
CA ALA A 26 -3.31 11.00 7.49
C ALA A 26 -3.94 11.82 6.34
N PHE A 27 -3.12 12.45 5.50
CA PHE A 27 -3.58 13.32 4.41
C PHE A 27 -3.64 12.64 3.04
N GLN A 28 -3.26 11.37 2.96
CA GLN A 28 -3.28 10.62 1.70
C GLN A 28 -4.70 10.29 1.26
N LYS A 29 -4.93 10.36 -0.06
CA LYS A 29 -6.20 9.95 -0.67
C LYS A 29 -6.35 8.43 -0.56
N ASP A 30 -7.55 7.98 -0.21
CA ASP A 30 -7.91 6.58 -0.06
C ASP A 30 -8.56 5.97 -1.31
N PHE A 31 -8.78 6.75 -2.36
CA PHE A 31 -9.26 6.28 -3.67
C PHE A 31 -8.38 5.19 -4.32
N PRO A 32 -7.04 5.35 -4.44
CA PRO A 32 -6.21 4.39 -5.18
C PRO A 32 -6.01 3.05 -4.46
N LYS A 33 -6.47 2.91 -3.21
CA LYS A 33 -6.26 1.74 -2.34
C LYS A 33 -4.82 1.20 -2.40
N CYS A 34 -3.87 2.13 -2.38
CA CYS A 34 -2.44 1.86 -2.42
C CYS A 34 -1.71 2.67 -1.35
N ASP A 35 -0.89 2.01 -0.54
CA ASP A 35 -0.01 2.64 0.45
C ASP A 35 1.43 2.86 -0.06
N VAL A 36 1.66 2.70 -1.37
CA VAL A 36 2.96 2.95 -1.99
C VAL A 36 3.14 4.44 -2.21
N LEU A 37 4.12 5.02 -1.52
CA LEU A 37 4.43 6.47 -1.55
C LEU A 37 5.60 6.81 -2.48
N LEU A 38 6.22 5.79 -3.06
CA LEU A 38 7.44 5.92 -3.85
C LEU A 38 7.16 5.73 -5.34
N ASN A 39 8.00 6.34 -6.15
CA ASN A 39 8.09 6.17 -7.60
C ASN A 39 8.53 4.74 -8.03
N ASN A 40 8.69 3.80 -7.10
CA ASN A 40 9.19 2.44 -7.35
C ASN A 40 8.44 1.72 -8.50
N ASN A 41 7.14 1.98 -8.68
CA ASN A 41 6.39 1.42 -9.82
C ASN A 41 6.90 1.95 -11.18
N CYS A 42 7.21 3.25 -11.25
CA CYS A 42 7.80 3.87 -12.43
C CYS A 42 9.22 3.35 -12.67
N GLU A 43 10.02 3.20 -11.61
CA GLU A 43 11.38 2.67 -11.71
C GLU A 43 11.39 1.22 -12.23
N VAL A 44 10.52 0.37 -11.67
CA VAL A 44 10.36 -1.02 -12.12
C VAL A 44 9.91 -1.08 -13.57
N PHE A 45 8.97 -0.22 -13.99
CA PHE A 45 8.52 -0.16 -15.37
C PHE A 45 9.62 0.33 -16.30
N ASN A 46 10.33 1.41 -15.95
CA ASN A 46 11.42 1.97 -16.73
C ASN A 46 12.54 0.94 -16.95
N ARG A 47 12.88 0.17 -15.91
CA ARG A 47 13.82 -0.95 -16.02
C ARG A 47 13.28 -2.07 -16.92
N TYR A 48 11.98 -2.35 -16.86
CA TYR A 48 11.35 -3.41 -17.65
C TYR A 48 11.36 -3.14 -19.16
N ILE A 49 11.26 -1.86 -19.55
CA ILE A 49 11.26 -1.44 -20.96
C ILE A 49 12.64 -0.98 -21.45
N LEU A 50 13.69 -1.09 -20.64
CA LEU A 50 14.99 -0.46 -20.90
C LEU A 50 15.54 -0.83 -22.29
N ASP A 51 15.66 -2.13 -22.59
CA ASP A 51 16.16 -2.62 -23.89
C ASP A 51 15.26 -2.20 -25.05
N ALA A 52 13.94 -2.10 -24.82
CA ALA A 52 13.00 -1.71 -25.86
C ALA A 52 13.16 -0.23 -26.25
N ARG A 53 13.58 0.63 -25.31
CA ARG A 53 13.74 2.07 -25.53
C ARG A 53 14.90 2.43 -26.46
N GLU A 54 15.86 1.53 -26.63
CA GLU A 54 16.99 1.72 -27.55
C GLU A 54 16.62 1.40 -29.01
N LEU A 55 15.41 0.90 -29.26
CA LEU A 55 14.94 0.52 -30.60
C LEU A 55 14.25 1.69 -31.31
N PRO A 56 14.19 1.69 -32.67
CA PRO A 56 13.36 2.61 -33.42
C PRO A 56 11.89 2.58 -32.97
N ILE A 57 11.18 3.71 -33.06
CA ILE A 57 9.84 3.92 -32.46
C ILE A 57 8.87 2.76 -32.75
N LEU A 58 8.79 2.32 -34.00
CA LEU A 58 7.89 1.24 -34.39
C LEU A 58 8.22 -0.07 -33.68
N THR A 59 9.50 -0.46 -33.69
CA THR A 59 10.01 -1.67 -33.06
C THR A 59 9.92 -1.60 -31.53
N MET A 60 10.18 -0.43 -30.93
CA MET A 60 10.02 -0.18 -29.50
C MET A 60 8.59 -0.47 -29.05
N ILE A 61 7.58 0.09 -29.75
CA ILE A 61 6.17 -0.10 -29.39
C ILE A 61 5.77 -1.57 -29.54
N GLN A 62 6.19 -2.24 -30.63
CA GLN A 62 5.93 -3.66 -30.84
C GLN A 62 6.55 -4.52 -29.73
N ARG A 63 7.78 -4.22 -29.33
CA ARG A 63 8.50 -4.92 -28.25
C ARG A 63 7.81 -4.74 -26.90
N ILE A 64 7.46 -3.51 -26.52
CA ILE A 64 6.75 -3.21 -25.27
C ILE A 64 5.39 -3.92 -25.24
N LYS A 65 4.63 -3.87 -26.35
CA LYS A 65 3.36 -4.60 -26.48
C LYS A 65 3.56 -6.10 -26.25
N GLY A 66 4.56 -6.71 -26.90
CA GLY A 66 4.89 -8.13 -26.73
C GLY A 66 5.23 -8.49 -25.29
N GLN A 67 6.05 -7.68 -24.64
CA GLN A 67 6.42 -7.81 -23.22
C GLN A 67 5.18 -7.77 -22.31
N MET A 68 4.32 -6.76 -22.49
CA MET A 68 3.07 -6.63 -21.71
C MET A 68 2.14 -7.81 -21.93
N MET A 69 1.92 -8.24 -23.18
CA MET A 69 1.08 -9.40 -23.49
C MET A 69 1.60 -10.68 -22.80
N GLY A 70 2.90 -10.96 -22.91
CA GLY A 70 3.51 -12.12 -22.24
C GLY A 70 3.35 -12.06 -20.72
N ARG A 71 3.53 -10.88 -20.12
CA ARG A 71 3.32 -10.67 -18.68
C ARG A 71 1.88 -10.89 -18.27
N HIS A 72 0.91 -10.34 -19.00
CA HIS A 72 -0.51 -10.52 -18.71
C HIS A 72 -0.93 -11.98 -18.82
N TYR A 73 -0.52 -12.66 -19.88
CA TYR A 73 -0.79 -14.09 -20.08
C TYR A 73 -0.17 -14.94 -18.96
N GLY A 74 1.09 -14.69 -18.60
CA GLY A 74 1.73 -15.36 -17.47
C GLY A 74 0.96 -15.17 -16.15
N LYS A 75 0.46 -13.96 -15.90
CA LYS A 75 -0.39 -13.70 -14.72
C LYS A 75 -1.74 -14.40 -14.77
N GLN A 76 -2.37 -14.52 -15.93
CA GLN A 76 -3.60 -15.32 -16.08
C GLN A 76 -3.34 -16.78 -15.72
N LEU A 77 -2.24 -17.37 -16.21
CA LEU A 77 -1.87 -18.75 -15.88
C LEU A 77 -1.54 -18.94 -14.39
N GLU A 78 -0.93 -17.94 -13.74
CA GLU A 78 -0.72 -17.98 -12.29
C GLU A 78 -2.07 -17.99 -11.54
N VAL A 79 -3.02 -17.14 -11.93
CA VAL A 79 -4.35 -17.04 -11.28
C VAL A 79 -5.12 -18.35 -11.35
N LEU A 80 -5.05 -19.07 -12.47
CA LEU A 80 -5.70 -20.38 -12.62
C LEU A 80 -5.22 -21.42 -11.60
N LYS A 81 -4.01 -21.24 -11.06
CA LYS A 81 -3.43 -22.13 -10.04
C LYS A 81 -3.73 -21.68 -8.62
N TRP A 82 -4.40 -20.54 -8.42
CA TRP A 82 -4.69 -20.02 -7.10
C TRP A 82 -5.82 -20.80 -6.44
N ASN A 83 -5.62 -21.14 -5.17
CA ASN A 83 -6.68 -21.69 -4.34
C ASN A 83 -7.49 -20.55 -3.72
N GLY A 84 -8.75 -20.44 -4.11
CA GLY A 84 -9.71 -19.44 -3.63
C GLY A 84 -9.66 -18.11 -4.41
N THR A 85 -10.41 -17.12 -3.93
CA THR A 85 -10.69 -15.87 -4.65
C THR A 85 -9.70 -14.74 -4.37
N ILE A 86 -8.86 -14.87 -3.34
CA ILE A 86 -7.94 -13.83 -2.88
C ILE A 86 -6.53 -14.12 -3.38
N CYS A 87 -5.87 -13.09 -3.95
CA CYS A 87 -4.48 -13.17 -4.37
C CYS A 87 -3.57 -13.67 -3.22
N PRO A 88 -2.69 -14.67 -3.45
CA PRO A 88 -1.81 -15.21 -2.42
C PRO A 88 -0.98 -14.16 -1.68
N LYS A 89 -0.55 -13.09 -2.38
CA LYS A 89 0.22 -11.99 -1.78
C LYS A 89 -0.61 -11.17 -0.79
N VAL A 90 -1.89 -10.91 -1.12
CA VAL A 90 -2.83 -10.22 -0.23
C VAL A 90 -3.16 -11.11 0.97
N ARG A 91 -3.41 -12.41 0.74
CA ARG A 91 -3.64 -13.38 1.82
C ARG A 91 -2.47 -13.45 2.79
N LYS A 92 -1.23 -13.50 2.27
CA LYS A 92 -0.01 -13.48 3.10
C LYS A 92 0.13 -12.19 3.89
N ARG A 93 -0.26 -11.04 3.33
CA ARG A 93 -0.27 -9.75 4.04
C ARG A 93 -1.31 -9.74 5.15
N LEU A 94 -2.52 -10.22 4.87
CA LEU A 94 -3.59 -10.35 5.85
C LEU A 94 -3.20 -11.30 7.00
N GLN A 95 -2.57 -12.44 6.69
CA GLN A 95 -2.12 -13.38 7.73
C GLN A 95 -1.16 -12.70 8.73
N ARG A 96 -0.22 -11.88 8.23
CA ARG A 96 0.68 -11.11 9.12
C ARG A 96 -0.07 -10.12 10.01
N HIS A 97 -1.19 -9.56 9.52
CA HIS A 97 -2.03 -8.68 10.32
C HIS A 97 -2.80 -9.46 11.38
N ILE A 98 -3.32 -10.65 11.05
CA ILE A 98 -3.93 -11.57 12.01
C ILE A 98 -2.93 -11.96 13.12
N ASP A 99 -1.71 -12.35 12.73
CA ASP A 99 -0.67 -12.73 13.69
C ASP A 99 -0.29 -11.56 14.62
N ALA A 100 -0.25 -10.33 14.08
CA ALA A 100 0.00 -9.12 14.87
C ALA A 100 -1.18 -8.75 15.78
N ALA A 101 -2.41 -8.97 15.30
CA ALA A 101 -3.64 -8.68 16.03
C ALA A 101 -3.80 -9.51 17.31
N ALA A 102 -3.06 -10.63 17.45
CA ALA A 102 -3.00 -11.39 18.69
C ALA A 102 -2.51 -10.57 19.90
N THR A 103 -1.84 -9.44 19.66
CA THR A 103 -1.38 -8.51 20.72
C THR A 103 -2.34 -7.34 20.97
N CYS A 104 -3.43 -7.26 20.21
CA CYS A 104 -4.43 -6.20 20.33
C CYS A 104 -5.57 -6.62 21.26
N HIS A 105 -6.09 -5.67 22.03
CA HIS A 105 -7.35 -5.81 22.77
C HIS A 105 -8.45 -5.02 22.05
N ALA A 106 -9.61 -5.62 21.83
CA ALA A 106 -10.68 -4.99 21.08
C ALA A 106 -11.98 -4.98 21.91
N ASP A 107 -12.43 -3.78 22.26
CA ASP A 107 -13.65 -3.55 23.01
C ASP A 107 -14.77 -3.05 22.08
N PRO A 108 -15.95 -3.68 22.10
CA PRO A 108 -17.06 -3.25 21.26
C PRO A 108 -17.66 -1.94 21.79
N THR A 109 -17.75 -0.94 20.92
CA THR A 109 -18.43 0.33 21.22
C THR A 109 -19.87 0.37 20.69
N GLY A 110 -20.23 -0.58 19.81
CA GLY A 110 -21.55 -0.71 19.20
C GLY A 110 -21.55 -0.44 17.68
N LEU A 111 -22.61 -0.86 16.98
CA LEU A 111 -22.82 -0.60 15.54
C LEU A 111 -21.66 -1.05 14.62
N GLY A 112 -20.92 -2.10 14.99
CA GLY A 112 -19.77 -2.58 14.21
C GLY A 112 -18.48 -1.76 14.42
N ILE A 113 -18.48 -0.86 15.40
CA ILE A 113 -17.31 -0.05 15.78
C ILE A 113 -16.65 -0.67 17.03
N PHE A 114 -15.34 -0.79 16.95
CA PHE A 114 -14.48 -1.33 18.01
C PHE A 114 -13.44 -0.31 18.40
N GLU A 115 -13.17 -0.23 19.69
CA GLU A 115 -12.00 0.43 20.21
C GLU A 115 -10.90 -0.62 20.39
N VAL A 116 -9.80 -0.45 19.67
CA VAL A 116 -8.70 -1.42 19.61
C VAL A 116 -7.47 -0.81 20.25
N GLN A 117 -7.00 -1.41 21.32
CA GLN A 117 -5.76 -1.08 21.99
C GLN A 117 -4.62 -1.96 21.45
N ASP A 118 -3.59 -1.33 20.91
CA ASP A 118 -2.32 -1.98 20.50
C ASP A 118 -1.18 -1.27 21.24
N LYS A 119 -0.63 -1.97 22.23
CA LYS A 119 0.41 -1.45 23.13
C LYS A 119 -0.04 -0.13 23.79
N ASN A 120 0.65 0.97 23.52
CA ASN A 120 0.37 2.30 24.06
C ASN A 120 -0.44 3.16 23.09
N ARG A 121 -1.12 2.55 22.12
CA ARG A 121 -1.94 3.25 21.12
C ARG A 121 -3.34 2.70 21.12
N GLN A 122 -4.29 3.57 20.84
CA GLN A 122 -5.70 3.24 20.75
C GLN A 122 -6.20 3.65 19.37
N PHE A 123 -7.04 2.80 18.79
CA PHE A 123 -7.57 2.98 17.45
C PHE A 123 -9.07 2.71 17.47
N SER A 124 -9.87 3.58 16.86
CA SER A 124 -11.24 3.24 16.48
C SER A 124 -11.21 2.52 15.13
N VAL A 125 -11.86 1.35 15.07
CA VAL A 125 -12.03 0.51 13.88
C VAL A 125 -13.53 0.37 13.59
N ASP A 126 -13.94 0.78 12.40
CA ASP A 126 -15.30 0.61 11.90
C ASP A 126 -15.29 -0.49 10.83
N ILE A 127 -15.85 -1.65 11.17
CA ILE A 127 -15.88 -2.82 10.29
C ILE A 127 -16.83 -2.59 9.12
N SER A 128 -17.99 -1.95 9.36
CA SER A 128 -19.01 -1.70 8.35
C SER A 128 -18.52 -0.75 7.26
N LEU A 129 -17.75 0.27 7.65
CA LEU A 129 -17.13 1.20 6.71
C LEU A 129 -15.75 0.74 6.21
N SER A 130 -15.19 -0.34 6.75
CA SER A 130 -13.82 -0.79 6.45
C SER A 130 -12.79 0.32 6.68
N LYS A 131 -12.92 1.01 7.81
CA LYS A 131 -12.08 2.16 8.18
C LYS A 131 -11.40 1.93 9.50
N CYS A 132 -10.22 2.52 9.64
CA CYS A 132 -9.53 2.57 10.91
C CYS A 132 -8.81 3.90 11.07
N THR A 133 -8.80 4.43 12.28
CA THR A 133 -7.99 5.60 12.65
C THR A 133 -6.49 5.42 12.35
N CYS A 134 -6.00 4.18 12.21
CA CYS A 134 -4.66 3.83 11.69
C CYS A 134 -4.42 4.31 10.23
N ARG A 135 -5.50 4.62 9.49
CA ARG A 135 -5.63 4.92 8.05
C ARG A 135 -5.13 3.84 7.09
N ARG A 136 -4.58 2.73 7.57
CA ARG A 136 -4.05 1.65 6.70
C ARG A 136 -5.17 0.90 5.99
N TRP A 137 -6.28 0.60 6.67
CA TRP A 137 -7.41 -0.07 6.02
C TRP A 137 -8.00 0.83 4.94
N ASP A 138 -8.22 2.11 5.24
CA ASP A 138 -8.68 3.10 4.28
C ASP A 138 -7.79 3.14 3.03
N LEU A 139 -6.47 3.18 3.22
CA LEU A 139 -5.50 3.33 2.14
C LEU A 139 -5.19 2.05 1.38
N THR A 140 -5.37 0.87 1.95
CA THR A 140 -4.97 -0.39 1.29
C THR A 140 -6.14 -1.28 0.92
N GLY A 141 -7.31 -1.03 1.51
CA GLY A 141 -8.46 -1.94 1.45
C GLY A 141 -8.26 -3.26 2.20
N ILE A 142 -7.15 -3.41 2.94
CA ILE A 142 -6.81 -4.62 3.71
C ILE A 142 -6.97 -4.29 5.20
N PRO A 143 -7.67 -5.12 5.98
CA PRO A 143 -7.75 -4.96 7.43
C PRO A 143 -6.37 -4.72 8.07
N CYS A 144 -6.28 -3.62 8.82
CA CYS A 144 -5.24 -3.38 9.81
C CYS A 144 -5.78 -3.85 11.17
#